data_AF-A0A920B3H0-F1
#
_entry.id   AF-A0A920B3H0-F1
#
_cell.length_a   1.000
_cell.length_b   1.000
_cell.length_c   1.000
_cell.angle_alpha   90.00
_cell.angle_beta   90.00
_cell.angle_gamma   90.00
#
_symmetry.space_group_name_H-M   'P 1'
#
loop_
_entity.id
_entity.type
_entity.pdbx_description
1 polymer ?
#
loop_
_entity_poly.entity_id
_entity_poly.type
_entity_poly.pdbx_seq_one_letter_code
_entity_poly.pdbx_strand_id
1 'polypeptide(L)'
;MASDIKNPPKLTNRFESRVFWLSKKKISFNKKYLMKINTGEYEVSINKIKKIIDVESLIEKKKTNVEKNDICEVVIHSSELIPMDDYTFNKSTSRFCLLDEKEIVAGGIVDIRNYPDQREYRDNLNQNIIPVNYAVSEIDRSIKYNHRPGIVWLTGLSGAGKSTIAKNVEKRLFQKNINVFSLDGDNLRIGLNKNLDFSPEDRTENIRRTAEVANLFTKAGFIVLVSLISPYRSERKKARDIRPEIFREIYIEASLEVCSKRDVKGLYAKAMKGEIKNFTGISSPYEPPEMPNLVINTSKCSIEESVKKLEKFILKEFSF
;
A
#
# COMPACT_ATOMS: atom_id res chain seq x y z
N MET A 1 15.77 -32.85 4.96
CA MET A 1 16.45 -32.18 3.84
C MET A 1 16.83 -30.79 4.32
N ALA A 2 18.11 -30.61 4.67
CA ALA A 2 18.61 -29.33 5.18
C ALA A 2 18.87 -28.38 3.99
N SER A 3 18.44 -27.12 4.12
CA SER A 3 18.70 -26.07 3.14
C SER A 3 20.21 -25.98 2.85
N ASP A 4 20.59 -25.93 1.58
CA ASP A 4 21.97 -25.62 1.17
C ASP A 4 22.30 -24.20 1.66
N ILE A 5 23.41 -24.05 2.39
CA ILE A 5 23.87 -22.77 2.94
C ILE A 5 24.25 -21.80 1.81
N LYS A 6 24.71 -22.31 0.66
CA LYS A 6 25.14 -21.50 -0.48
C LYS A 6 24.00 -21.15 -1.43
N ASN A 7 22.95 -21.96 -1.48
CA ASN A 7 21.80 -21.77 -2.37
C ASN A 7 20.47 -22.00 -1.60
N PRO A 8 20.10 -21.10 -0.67
CA PRO A 8 18.89 -21.27 0.10
C PRO A 8 17.63 -21.03 -0.76
N PRO A 9 16.52 -21.75 -0.52
CA PRO A 9 15.28 -21.62 -1.30
C PRO A 9 14.75 -20.19 -1.22
N LYS A 10 14.47 -19.55 -2.36
CA LYS A 10 13.97 -18.16 -2.38
C LYS A 10 12.66 -18.05 -1.63
N LEU A 11 12.47 -16.94 -0.92
CA LEU A 11 11.23 -16.68 -0.21
C LEU A 11 10.37 -15.73 -1.04
N THR A 12 9.24 -16.20 -1.56
CA THR A 12 8.33 -15.34 -2.33
C THR A 12 6.88 -15.77 -2.15
N ASN A 13 5.96 -14.81 -2.22
CA ASN A 13 4.52 -15.06 -2.16
C ASN A 13 3.85 -14.96 -3.55
N ARG A 14 4.61 -14.62 -4.58
CA ARG A 14 4.15 -14.56 -5.97
C ARG A 14 5.18 -15.21 -6.87
N PHE A 15 4.72 -16.11 -7.73
CA PHE A 15 5.62 -16.86 -8.59
C PHE A 15 4.89 -17.43 -9.80
N GLU A 16 5.66 -17.82 -10.81
CA GLU A 16 5.17 -18.58 -11.94
C GLU A 16 5.28 -20.07 -11.68
N SER A 17 4.36 -20.81 -12.26
CA SER A 17 4.38 -22.26 -12.20
C SER A 17 3.83 -22.85 -13.47
N ARG A 18 4.39 -24.01 -13.83
CA ARG A 18 3.77 -24.92 -14.78
C ARG A 18 2.99 -25.97 -14.01
N VAL A 19 1.69 -26.01 -14.25
CA VAL A 19 0.74 -26.84 -13.53
C VAL A 19 0.09 -27.82 -14.51
N PHE A 20 0.07 -29.09 -14.15
CA PHE A 20 -0.73 -30.13 -14.80
C PHE A 20 -2.08 -30.23 -14.10
N TRP A 21 -3.15 -29.89 -14.80
CA TRP A 21 -4.48 -29.81 -14.24
C TRP A 21 -5.17 -31.18 -14.28
N LEU A 22 -5.51 -31.73 -13.11
CA LEU A 22 -6.03 -33.09 -12.96
C LEU A 22 -7.56 -33.12 -12.82
N SER A 23 -8.17 -31.98 -12.48
CA SER A 23 -9.60 -31.90 -12.18
C SER A 23 -10.45 -31.64 -13.42
N LYS A 24 -11.67 -32.17 -13.42
CA LYS A 24 -12.73 -31.74 -14.36
C LYS A 24 -13.29 -30.35 -14.01
N LYS A 25 -13.07 -29.88 -12.78
CA LYS A 25 -13.47 -28.53 -12.34
C LYS A 25 -12.61 -27.50 -13.07
N LYS A 26 -13.22 -26.38 -13.49
CA LYS A 26 -12.49 -25.26 -14.10
C LYS A 26 -11.62 -24.54 -13.06
N ILE A 27 -10.50 -23.98 -13.52
CA ILE A 27 -9.71 -23.04 -12.71
C ILE A 27 -10.57 -21.82 -12.38
N SER A 28 -10.58 -21.41 -11.11
CA SER A 28 -11.28 -20.22 -10.65
C SER A 28 -10.30 -19.19 -10.10
N PHE A 29 -10.33 -17.98 -10.64
CA PHE A 29 -9.47 -16.85 -10.21
C PHE A 29 -9.91 -16.22 -8.88
N ASN A 30 -11.15 -16.47 -8.45
CA ASN A 30 -11.72 -15.92 -7.21
C ASN A 30 -11.70 -16.93 -6.05
N LYS A 31 -11.08 -18.10 -6.26
CA LYS A 31 -11.04 -19.19 -5.29
C LYS A 31 -9.63 -19.37 -4.75
N LYS A 32 -9.54 -19.73 -3.46
CA LYS A 32 -8.31 -20.18 -2.82
C LYS A 32 -8.18 -21.70 -2.93
N TYR A 33 -6.96 -22.16 -3.15
CA TYR A 33 -6.53 -23.55 -3.16
C TYR A 33 -5.54 -23.76 -2.03
N LEU A 34 -5.49 -24.97 -1.47
CA LEU A 34 -4.44 -25.34 -0.53
C LEU A 34 -3.26 -25.89 -1.33
N MET A 35 -2.12 -25.24 -1.26
CA MET A 35 -0.88 -25.70 -1.88
C MET A 35 -0.04 -26.45 -0.85
N LYS A 36 0.35 -27.68 -1.17
CA LYS A 36 1.36 -28.42 -0.39
C LYS A 36 2.66 -28.44 -1.14
N ILE A 37 3.72 -27.92 -0.52
CA ILE A 37 5.08 -27.88 -1.05
C ILE A 37 6.07 -28.21 0.08
N ASN A 38 6.98 -29.14 -0.17
CA ASN A 38 7.92 -29.63 0.84
C ASN A 38 7.18 -30.07 2.11
N THR A 39 7.45 -29.41 3.25
CA THR A 39 6.80 -29.67 4.55
C THR A 39 5.73 -28.63 4.90
N GLY A 40 5.43 -27.69 4.00
CA GLY A 40 4.52 -26.59 4.25
C GLY A 40 3.20 -26.70 3.50
N GLU A 41 2.16 -26.12 4.09
CA GLU A 41 0.83 -25.98 3.49
C GLU A 41 0.46 -24.49 3.47
N TYR A 42 0.05 -23.99 2.31
CA TYR A 42 -0.19 -22.55 2.10
C TYR A 42 -1.49 -22.33 1.35
N GLU A 43 -2.28 -21.34 1.75
CA GLU A 43 -3.39 -20.86 0.94
C GLU A 43 -2.87 -20.05 -0.24
N VAL A 44 -3.29 -20.42 -1.45
CA VAL A 44 -2.89 -19.76 -2.68
C VAL A 44 -4.06 -19.48 -3.61
N SER A 45 -3.96 -18.45 -4.43
CA SER A 45 -4.88 -18.16 -5.53
C SER A 45 -4.14 -18.21 -6.86
N ILE A 46 -4.81 -18.66 -7.91
CA ILE A 46 -4.32 -18.54 -9.28
C ILE A 46 -4.77 -17.17 -9.80
N ASN A 47 -3.84 -16.27 -10.08
CA ASN A 47 -4.16 -14.88 -10.45
C ASN A 47 -4.26 -14.70 -11.97
N LYS A 48 -3.48 -15.47 -12.72
CA LYS A 48 -3.40 -15.35 -14.18
C LYS A 48 -2.99 -16.67 -14.80
N ILE A 49 -3.60 -17.01 -15.94
CA ILE A 49 -3.14 -18.07 -16.83
C ILE A 49 -2.38 -17.37 -17.97
N LYS A 50 -1.09 -17.69 -18.14
CA LYS A 50 -0.25 -17.14 -19.20
C LYS A 50 -0.40 -17.93 -20.50
N LYS A 51 -0.35 -19.26 -20.41
CA LYS A 51 -0.39 -20.17 -21.55
C LYS A 51 -1.09 -21.47 -21.20
N ILE A 52 -1.70 -22.11 -22.19
CA ILE A 52 -2.28 -23.45 -22.11
C ILE A 52 -1.61 -24.32 -23.17
N ILE A 53 -1.04 -25.43 -22.74
CA ILE A 53 -0.29 -26.38 -23.54
C ILE A 53 -1.02 -27.71 -23.49
N ASP A 54 -1.32 -28.23 -24.66
CA ASP A 54 -1.90 -29.56 -24.81
C ASP A 54 -0.85 -30.64 -24.57
N VAL A 55 -1.20 -31.69 -23.83
CA VAL A 55 -0.24 -32.73 -23.45
C VAL A 55 0.04 -33.72 -24.58
N GLU A 56 -0.89 -33.91 -25.51
CA GLU A 56 -0.74 -34.85 -26.62
C GLU A 56 0.06 -34.24 -27.77
N SER A 57 -0.10 -32.94 -28.01
CA SER A 57 0.52 -32.24 -29.14
C SER A 57 1.68 -31.32 -28.75
N LEU A 58 1.85 -30.96 -27.47
CA LEU A 58 2.82 -29.96 -26.97
C LEU A 58 2.74 -28.60 -27.67
N ILE A 59 1.64 -28.32 -28.39
CA ILE A 59 1.39 -27.06 -29.10
C ILE A 59 0.58 -26.13 -28.19
N GLU A 60 0.87 -24.84 -28.29
CA GLU A 60 0.13 -23.79 -27.59
C GLU A 60 -1.31 -23.71 -28.10
N LYS A 61 -2.29 -23.94 -27.21
CA LYS A 61 -3.71 -23.79 -27.52
C LYS A 61 -4.12 -22.32 -27.36
N LYS A 62 -4.75 -21.73 -28.37
CA LYS A 62 -5.52 -20.45 -28.25
C LYS A 62 -6.86 -20.64 -27.52
N LYS A 63 -6.91 -21.49 -26.48
CA LYS A 63 -8.10 -21.66 -25.64
C LYS A 63 -8.04 -20.69 -24.46
N THR A 64 -9.19 -20.22 -24.00
CA THR A 64 -9.32 -19.39 -22.79
C THR A 64 -9.54 -20.21 -21.51
N ASN A 65 -9.89 -21.50 -21.65
CA ASN A 65 -10.24 -22.38 -20.53
C ASN A 65 -9.30 -23.58 -20.45
N VAL A 66 -8.85 -23.91 -19.24
CA VAL A 66 -8.04 -25.09 -18.93
C VAL A 66 -8.97 -26.29 -18.70
N GLU A 67 -8.72 -27.38 -19.41
CA GLU A 67 -9.45 -28.65 -19.30
C GLU A 67 -8.64 -29.67 -18.46
N LYS A 68 -9.29 -30.79 -18.11
CA LYS A 68 -8.59 -31.89 -17.44
C LYS A 68 -7.48 -32.41 -18.35
N ASN A 69 -6.32 -32.69 -17.77
CA ASN A 69 -5.09 -33.13 -18.43
C ASN A 69 -4.40 -32.06 -19.30
N ASP A 70 -4.79 -30.79 -19.22
CA ASP A 70 -4.00 -29.71 -19.81
C ASP A 70 -2.82 -29.33 -18.91
N ILE A 71 -1.74 -28.86 -19.52
CA ILE A 71 -0.66 -28.15 -18.83
C ILE A 71 -0.90 -26.65 -18.99
N CYS A 72 -0.79 -25.88 -17.92
CA CYS A 72 -0.90 -24.43 -17.99
C CYS A 72 0.26 -23.75 -17.27
N GLU A 73 0.71 -22.63 -17.83
CA GLU A 73 1.63 -21.71 -17.15
C GLU A 73 0.77 -20.68 -16.42
N VAL A 74 0.88 -20.64 -15.09
CA VAL A 74 0.05 -19.82 -14.22
C VAL A 74 0.90 -18.95 -13.30
N VAL A 75 0.35 -17.82 -12.90
CA VAL A 75 0.90 -17.01 -11.81
C VAL A 75 0.11 -17.32 -10.55
N ILE A 76 0.80 -17.83 -9.54
CA ILE A 76 0.24 -18.17 -8.23
C ILE A 76 0.61 -17.07 -7.24
N HIS A 77 -0.33 -16.72 -6.38
CA HIS A 77 -0.14 -15.77 -5.29
C HIS A 77 -0.56 -16.40 -3.95
N SER A 78 0.17 -16.12 -2.89
CA SER A 78 -0.14 -16.49 -1.51
C SER A 78 -0.19 -15.24 -0.63
N SER A 79 -0.95 -15.31 0.46
CA SER A 79 -0.88 -14.29 1.52
C SER A 79 0.42 -14.37 2.32
N GLU A 80 1.09 -15.54 2.31
CA GLU A 80 2.30 -15.80 3.07
C GLU A 80 3.52 -15.97 2.16
N LEU A 81 4.69 -15.74 2.73
CA LEU A 81 5.96 -15.93 2.06
C LEU A 81 6.31 -17.43 2.06
N ILE A 82 6.45 -18.02 0.87
CA ILE A 82 6.71 -19.45 0.71
C ILE A 82 8.19 -19.67 0.36
N PRO A 83 8.93 -20.51 1.10
CA PRO A 83 10.28 -20.91 0.75
C PRO A 83 10.23 -21.92 -0.39
N MET A 84 10.74 -21.56 -1.55
CA MET A 84 10.65 -22.36 -2.76
C MET A 84 11.98 -22.39 -3.50
N ASP A 85 12.33 -23.57 -3.99
CA ASP A 85 13.38 -23.72 -4.97
C ASP A 85 12.81 -23.64 -6.37
N ASP A 86 13.60 -23.11 -7.29
CA ASP A 86 13.28 -23.15 -8.71
C ASP A 86 13.53 -24.54 -9.28
N TYR A 87 12.64 -25.01 -10.17
CA TYR A 87 12.74 -26.35 -10.75
C TYR A 87 14.03 -26.58 -11.55
N THR A 88 14.61 -25.53 -12.14
CA THR A 88 15.88 -25.66 -12.88
C THR A 88 17.09 -25.90 -11.95
N PHE A 89 17.00 -25.45 -10.70
CA PHE A 89 18.07 -25.58 -9.71
C PHE A 89 17.87 -26.81 -8.81
N ASN A 90 16.68 -27.03 -8.27
CA ASN A 90 16.39 -28.18 -7.42
C ASN A 90 15.01 -28.80 -7.71
N LYS A 91 15.02 -29.84 -8.54
CA LYS A 91 13.80 -30.54 -8.98
C LYS A 91 13.03 -31.23 -7.86
N SER A 92 13.69 -31.57 -6.75
CA SER A 92 13.08 -32.37 -5.68
C SER A 92 12.16 -31.54 -4.80
N THR A 93 12.55 -30.30 -4.50
CA THR A 93 11.88 -29.38 -3.58
C THR A 93 11.02 -28.31 -4.27
N SER A 94 11.09 -28.23 -5.60
CA SER A 94 10.33 -27.28 -6.43
C SER A 94 8.98 -27.84 -6.90
N ARG A 95 8.57 -29.01 -6.42
CA ARG A 95 7.31 -29.68 -6.81
C ARG A 95 6.25 -29.45 -5.75
N PHE A 96 5.03 -29.20 -6.17
CA PHE A 96 3.89 -29.01 -5.28
C PHE A 96 2.63 -29.64 -5.84
N CYS A 97 1.61 -29.76 -4.99
CA CYS A 97 0.26 -30.06 -5.43
C CYS A 97 -0.71 -28.99 -4.94
N LEU A 98 -1.77 -28.76 -5.72
CA LEU A 98 -2.90 -27.93 -5.35
C LEU A 98 -4.07 -28.83 -4.98
N LEU A 99 -4.67 -28.54 -3.83
CA LEU A 99 -5.87 -29.17 -3.36
C LEU A 99 -7.02 -28.17 -3.41
N ASP A 100 -8.16 -28.64 -3.89
CA ASP A 100 -9.43 -28.00 -3.68
C ASP A 100 -10.16 -28.79 -2.58
N GLU A 101 -10.33 -28.16 -1.41
CA GLU A 101 -10.78 -28.81 -0.17
C GLU A 101 -9.81 -29.94 0.24
N LYS A 102 -10.10 -31.19 -0.13
CA LYS A 102 -9.25 -32.37 0.16
C LYS A 102 -8.83 -33.14 -1.10
N GLU A 103 -9.29 -32.69 -2.27
CA GLU A 103 -9.04 -33.37 -3.54
C GLU A 103 -7.86 -32.71 -4.26
N ILE A 104 -6.89 -33.50 -4.71
CA ILE A 104 -5.78 -32.99 -5.52
C ILE A 104 -6.33 -32.60 -6.89
N VAL A 105 -6.32 -31.30 -7.17
CA VAL A 105 -6.80 -30.75 -8.44
C VAL A 105 -5.69 -30.49 -9.44
N ALA A 106 -4.44 -30.37 -8.96
CA ALA A 106 -3.30 -30.12 -9.84
C ALA A 106 -1.97 -30.53 -9.21
N GLY A 107 -1.00 -30.88 -10.05
CA GLY A 107 0.42 -31.02 -9.69
C GLY A 107 1.25 -30.00 -10.45
N GLY A 108 2.22 -29.36 -9.81
CA GLY A 108 2.97 -28.26 -10.40
C GLY A 108 4.45 -28.25 -10.08
N ILE A 109 5.19 -27.51 -10.91
CA ILE A 109 6.60 -27.17 -10.70
C ILE A 109 6.74 -25.65 -10.58
N VAL A 110 7.62 -25.21 -9.68
CA VAL A 110 7.89 -23.79 -9.44
C VAL A 110 8.87 -23.25 -10.47
N ASP A 111 8.55 -22.08 -11.05
CA ASP A 111 9.44 -21.26 -11.87
C ASP A 111 9.53 -19.84 -11.27
N ILE A 112 10.63 -19.58 -10.58
CA ILE A 112 10.91 -18.35 -9.82
C ILE A 112 12.19 -17.65 -10.32
N ARG A 113 12.66 -17.97 -11.53
CA ARG A 113 13.83 -17.32 -12.14
C ARG A 113 13.66 -15.81 -12.25
N ASN A 114 12.46 -15.37 -12.64
CA ASN A 114 12.11 -13.95 -12.80
C ASN A 114 11.49 -13.32 -11.53
N TYR A 115 11.43 -14.05 -10.42
CA TYR A 115 10.90 -13.54 -9.15
C TYR A 115 12.06 -13.31 -8.17
N PRO A 116 12.11 -12.12 -7.54
CA PRO A 116 13.15 -11.82 -6.57
C PRO A 116 12.96 -12.67 -5.32
N ASP A 117 14.06 -12.94 -4.61
CA ASP A 117 13.96 -13.41 -3.24
C ASP A 117 13.52 -12.24 -2.35
N GLN A 118 12.37 -12.37 -1.71
CA GLN A 118 11.83 -11.33 -0.84
C GLN A 118 12.53 -11.29 0.54
N ARG A 119 13.39 -12.27 0.88
CA ARG A 119 14.34 -12.12 2.01
C ARG A 119 15.31 -10.98 1.75
N GLU A 120 15.82 -10.88 0.53
CA GLU A 120 16.75 -9.83 0.13
C GLU A 120 16.09 -8.44 0.19
N TYR A 121 14.76 -8.32 0.06
CA TYR A 121 14.09 -7.03 0.28
C TYR A 121 14.04 -6.59 1.74
N ARG A 122 14.14 -7.51 2.71
CA ARG A 122 14.22 -7.17 4.14
C ARG A 122 15.65 -6.87 4.59
N ASP A 123 16.64 -7.59 4.06
CA ASP A 123 18.04 -7.47 4.50
C ASP A 123 18.96 -6.64 3.57
N ASN A 124 18.67 -6.52 2.26
CA ASN A 124 19.54 -5.85 1.26
C ASN A 124 19.17 -4.41 0.89
N LEU A 125 18.26 -3.74 1.60
CA LEU A 125 18.06 -2.29 1.37
C LEU A 125 19.29 -1.43 1.74
N ASN A 126 20.29 -1.96 2.46
CA ASN A 126 21.34 -1.14 3.08
C ASN A 126 22.80 -1.50 2.77
N GLN A 127 23.13 -2.59 2.06
CA GLN A 127 24.55 -2.97 1.90
C GLN A 127 25.28 -2.24 0.75
N ASN A 128 24.56 -1.83 -0.31
CA ASN A 128 25.12 -1.08 -1.44
C ASN A 128 24.64 0.37 -1.51
N ILE A 129 23.85 0.82 -0.54
CA ILE A 129 23.39 2.21 -0.44
C ILE A 129 24.09 2.84 0.74
N ILE A 130 25.17 3.57 0.47
CA ILE A 130 25.84 4.39 1.47
C ILE A 130 25.07 5.71 1.53
N PRO A 131 24.37 6.03 2.64
CA PRO A 131 23.69 7.31 2.75
C PRO A 131 24.72 8.43 2.63
N VAL A 132 24.47 9.38 1.74
CA VAL A 132 25.32 10.55 1.57
C VAL A 132 25.04 11.52 2.72
N ASN A 133 26.06 11.81 3.51
CA ASN A 133 26.00 12.88 4.50
C ASN A 133 26.14 14.22 3.78
N TYR A 134 25.06 15.00 3.77
CA TYR A 134 25.08 16.35 3.23
C TYR A 134 25.71 17.33 4.23
N ALA A 135 26.37 18.37 3.73
CA ALA A 135 27.05 19.37 4.55
C ALA A 135 26.10 20.23 5.42
N VAL A 136 24.79 20.19 5.16
CA VAL A 136 23.78 20.94 5.92
C VAL A 136 22.85 19.94 6.60
N SER A 137 22.88 19.91 7.93
CA SER A 137 22.08 19.01 8.76
C SER A 137 20.64 19.49 8.95
N GLU A 138 19.77 18.61 9.46
CA GLU A 138 18.43 18.99 9.91
C GLU A 138 18.46 20.02 11.06
N ILE A 139 19.49 19.97 11.90
CA ILE A 139 19.69 20.91 13.01
C ILE A 139 19.99 22.31 12.46
N ASP A 140 20.92 22.42 11.50
CA ASP A 140 21.26 23.69 10.87
C ASP A 140 20.03 24.35 10.23
N ARG A 141 19.20 23.54 9.56
CA ARG A 141 17.94 23.99 8.96
C ARG A 141 16.95 24.45 10.02
N SER A 142 16.83 23.72 11.12
CA SER A 142 15.92 24.07 12.20
C SER A 142 16.31 25.39 12.86
N ILE A 143 17.63 25.60 13.11
CA ILE A 143 18.17 26.87 13.62
C ILE A 143 17.89 28.00 12.62
N LYS A 144 18.18 27.79 11.33
CA LYS A 144 17.97 28.79 10.27
C LYS A 144 16.51 29.22 10.14
N TYR A 145 15.57 28.28 10.19
CA TYR A 145 14.14 28.56 10.03
C TYR A 145 13.42 28.87 11.34
N ASN A 146 14.11 28.78 12.49
CA ASN A 146 13.55 29.03 13.81
C ASN A 146 12.32 28.16 14.15
N HIS A 147 12.31 26.92 13.66
CA HIS A 147 11.36 25.89 14.06
C HIS A 147 11.92 24.50 13.75
N ARG A 148 11.36 23.47 14.39
CA ARG A 148 11.64 22.07 14.05
C ARG A 148 10.80 21.64 12.84
N PRO A 149 11.30 20.75 11.97
CA PRO A 149 10.49 20.16 10.91
C PRO A 149 9.48 19.18 11.49
N GLY A 150 8.44 18.87 10.72
CA GLY A 150 7.33 18.06 11.22
C GLY A 150 6.46 17.49 10.10
N ILE A 151 5.81 16.36 10.36
CA ILE A 151 4.76 15.82 9.49
C ILE A 151 3.43 15.95 10.21
N VAL A 152 2.54 16.78 9.67
CA VAL A 152 1.17 16.97 10.17
C VAL A 152 0.24 16.23 9.22
N TRP A 153 -0.22 15.05 9.64
CA TRP A 153 -0.98 14.13 8.81
C TRP A 153 -2.48 14.26 9.07
N LEU A 154 -3.20 14.93 8.17
CA LEU A 154 -4.64 15.09 8.24
C LEU A 154 -5.32 13.85 7.63
N THR A 155 -6.10 13.14 8.44
CA THR A 155 -6.92 12.00 8.03
C THR A 155 -8.42 12.27 8.27
N GLY A 156 -9.29 11.68 7.46
CA GLY A 156 -10.73 11.95 7.49
C GLY A 156 -11.44 11.55 6.22
N LEU A 157 -12.77 11.48 6.26
CA LEU A 157 -13.61 11.20 5.09
C LEU A 157 -13.41 12.21 3.95
N SER A 158 -13.75 11.82 2.72
CA SER A 158 -13.88 12.79 1.62
C SER A 158 -14.89 13.88 2.01
N GLY A 159 -14.65 15.15 1.68
CA GLY A 159 -15.55 16.23 2.10
C GLY A 159 -15.50 16.64 3.59
N ALA A 160 -14.66 15.97 4.43
CA ALA A 160 -14.49 16.35 5.83
C ALA A 160 -13.80 17.73 6.02
N GLY A 161 -13.13 18.28 5.00
CA GLY A 161 -12.52 19.61 5.05
C GLY A 161 -10.99 19.64 5.17
N LYS A 162 -10.30 18.49 5.04
CA LYS A 162 -8.83 18.37 5.14
C LYS A 162 -8.08 19.41 4.30
N SER A 163 -8.29 19.42 2.99
CA SER A 163 -7.58 20.32 2.06
C SER A 163 -7.91 21.79 2.31
N THR A 164 -9.15 22.11 2.70
CA THR A 164 -9.56 23.47 3.06
C THR A 164 -8.81 23.96 4.30
N ILE A 165 -8.72 23.14 5.35
CA ILE A 165 -8.00 23.47 6.58
C ILE A 165 -6.50 23.59 6.28
N ALA A 166 -5.91 22.59 5.61
CA ALA A 166 -4.48 22.57 5.27
C ALA A 166 -4.06 23.83 4.48
N LYS A 167 -4.79 24.18 3.42
CA LYS A 167 -4.54 25.37 2.60
C LYS A 167 -4.53 26.67 3.40
N ASN A 168 -5.49 26.84 4.32
CA ASN A 168 -5.59 28.07 5.11
C ASN A 168 -4.54 28.13 6.21
N VAL A 169 -4.21 26.98 6.81
CA VAL A 169 -3.14 26.87 7.83
C VAL A 169 -1.77 27.11 7.20
N GLU A 170 -1.50 26.51 6.04
CA GLU A 170 -0.28 26.75 5.25
C GLU A 170 -0.09 28.24 4.99
N LYS A 171 -1.13 28.93 4.49
CA LYS A 171 -1.08 30.38 4.25
C LYS A 171 -0.67 31.17 5.51
N ARG A 172 -1.23 30.83 6.67
CA ARG A 172 -0.94 31.53 7.94
C ARG A 172 0.44 31.26 8.47
N LEU A 173 0.87 30.00 8.44
CA LEU A 173 2.22 29.61 8.85
C LEU A 173 3.27 30.27 7.95
N PHE A 174 3.03 30.27 6.64
CA PHE A 174 3.89 30.95 5.68
C PHE A 174 4.02 32.45 5.97
N GLN A 175 2.91 33.13 6.29
CA GLN A 175 2.92 34.55 6.71
C GLN A 175 3.68 34.80 8.02
N LYS A 176 3.90 33.76 8.83
CA LYS A 176 4.70 33.80 10.06
C LYS A 176 6.17 33.38 9.83
N ASN A 177 6.62 33.33 8.56
CA ASN A 177 7.96 32.87 8.16
C ASN A 177 8.27 31.42 8.56
N ILE A 178 7.24 30.60 8.80
CA ILE A 178 7.42 29.16 9.01
C ILE A 178 7.54 28.48 7.65
N ASN A 179 8.57 27.64 7.49
CA ASN A 179 8.78 26.89 6.27
C ASN A 179 7.78 25.72 6.23
N VAL A 180 6.71 25.88 5.45
CA VAL A 180 5.57 24.96 5.40
C VAL A 180 5.24 24.57 3.96
N PHE A 181 4.78 23.33 3.75
CA PHE A 181 4.33 22.87 2.44
C PHE A 181 3.19 21.85 2.54
N SER A 182 2.17 21.97 1.70
CA SER A 182 1.04 21.04 1.67
C SER A 182 1.17 19.96 0.59
N LEU A 183 0.99 18.70 0.98
CA LEU A 183 0.85 17.55 0.09
C LEU A 183 -0.60 17.06 0.08
N ASP A 184 -1.32 17.35 -1.00
CA ASP A 184 -2.70 16.92 -1.19
C ASP A 184 -2.81 15.68 -2.10
N GLY A 185 -3.67 14.74 -1.72
CA GLY A 185 -3.85 13.49 -2.45
C GLY A 185 -4.24 13.65 -3.91
N ASP A 186 -5.07 14.65 -4.23
CA ASP A 186 -5.49 14.85 -5.61
C ASP A 186 -4.36 15.48 -6.45
N ASN A 187 -3.62 16.43 -5.88
CA ASN A 187 -2.46 17.03 -6.56
C ASN A 187 -1.36 15.99 -6.82
N LEU A 188 -1.08 15.12 -5.85
CA LEU A 188 -0.11 14.05 -6.02
C LEU A 188 -0.52 13.07 -7.13
N ARG A 189 -1.83 12.81 -7.28
CA ARG A 189 -2.39 11.95 -8.33
C ARG A 189 -2.37 12.57 -9.73
N ILE A 190 -2.11 13.88 -9.85
CA ILE A 190 -1.83 14.50 -11.15
C ILE A 190 -0.36 14.26 -11.57
N GLY A 191 0.55 14.14 -10.60
CA GLY A 191 1.99 14.01 -10.82
C GLY A 191 2.56 12.67 -10.35
N LEU A 192 3.20 12.70 -9.17
CA LEU A 192 3.97 11.57 -8.59
C LEU A 192 3.21 10.24 -8.57
N ASN A 193 1.90 10.30 -8.30
CA ASN A 193 1.03 9.15 -8.13
C ASN A 193 0.03 8.98 -9.28
N LYS A 194 0.30 9.57 -10.46
CA LYS A 194 -0.60 9.47 -11.63
C LYS A 194 -0.84 8.05 -12.15
N ASN A 195 0.09 7.15 -11.84
CA ASN A 195 0.02 5.75 -12.24
C ASN A 195 -0.79 4.88 -11.26
N LEU A 196 -1.30 5.46 -10.17
CA LEU A 196 -2.03 4.76 -9.12
C LEU A 196 -3.52 5.06 -9.23
N ASP A 197 -4.34 4.02 -9.20
CA ASP A 197 -5.80 4.11 -9.17
C ASP A 197 -6.34 4.14 -7.72
N PHE A 198 -7.61 3.78 -7.53
CA PHE A 198 -8.28 3.78 -6.24
C PHE A 198 -8.51 2.39 -5.64
N SER A 199 -7.85 1.35 -6.17
CA SER A 199 -7.78 0.01 -5.57
C SER A 199 -7.14 0.05 -4.17
N PRO A 200 -7.41 -0.94 -3.30
CA PRO A 200 -6.78 -1.03 -1.98
C PRO A 200 -5.23 -1.02 -2.03
N GLU A 201 -4.66 -1.71 -3.02
CA GLU A 201 -3.21 -1.81 -3.23
C GLU A 201 -2.61 -0.46 -3.63
N ASP A 202 -3.22 0.21 -4.61
CA ASP A 202 -2.74 1.52 -5.07
C ASP A 202 -2.96 2.63 -4.03
N ARG A 203 -3.98 2.50 -3.17
CA ARG A 203 -4.14 3.37 -2.00
C ARG A 203 -3.01 3.20 -1.00
N THR A 204 -2.61 1.95 -0.76
CA THR A 204 -1.49 1.60 0.12
C THR A 204 -0.20 2.21 -0.41
N GLU A 205 0.10 2.02 -1.70
CA GLU A 205 1.29 2.59 -2.33
C GLU A 205 1.24 4.13 -2.39
N ASN A 206 0.06 4.72 -2.62
CA ASN A 206 -0.11 6.17 -2.58
C ASN A 206 0.24 6.75 -1.20
N ILE A 207 -0.19 6.09 -0.11
CA ILE A 207 0.12 6.52 1.26
C ILE A 207 1.63 6.38 1.51
N ARG A 208 2.23 5.24 1.14
CA ARG A 208 3.66 4.97 1.32
C ARG A 208 4.52 6.03 0.61
N ARG A 209 4.28 6.28 -0.68
CA ARG A 209 5.00 7.31 -1.46
C ARG A 209 4.84 8.70 -0.86
N THR A 210 3.62 9.06 -0.45
CA THR A 210 3.37 10.37 0.17
C THR A 210 4.13 10.53 1.48
N ALA A 211 4.17 9.49 2.30
CA ALA A 211 4.88 9.52 3.58
C ALA A 211 6.41 9.66 3.40
N GLU A 212 6.98 8.96 2.42
CA GLU A 212 8.41 9.13 2.07
C GLU A 212 8.73 10.52 1.53
N VAL A 213 7.87 11.09 0.69
CA VAL A 213 8.04 12.47 0.20
C VAL A 213 7.91 13.45 1.35
N ALA A 214 6.93 13.29 2.25
CA ALA A 214 6.81 14.12 3.43
C ALA A 214 8.08 14.07 4.29
N ASN A 215 8.66 12.88 4.48
CA ASN A 215 9.95 12.69 5.15
C ASN A 215 11.07 13.49 4.45
N LEU A 216 11.20 13.41 3.12
CA LEU A 216 12.20 14.18 2.38
C LEU A 216 12.04 15.70 2.58
N PHE A 217 10.81 16.22 2.60
CA PHE A 217 10.56 17.63 2.91
C PHE A 217 10.94 17.98 4.35
N THR A 218 10.72 17.09 5.32
CA THR A 218 11.18 17.34 6.70
C THR A 218 12.70 17.44 6.79
N LYS A 219 13.45 16.64 6.04
CA LYS A 219 14.91 16.74 5.91
C LYS A 219 15.36 18.07 5.30
N ALA A 220 14.52 18.68 4.46
CA ALA A 220 14.74 20.01 3.91
C ALA A 220 14.34 21.15 4.87
N GLY A 221 13.81 20.84 6.05
CA GLY A 221 13.45 21.81 7.10
C GLY A 221 12.00 22.28 7.05
N PHE A 222 11.09 21.53 6.42
CA PHE A 222 9.67 21.90 6.31
C PHE A 222 8.81 21.28 7.42
N ILE A 223 7.77 22.01 7.82
CA ILE A 223 6.54 21.43 8.38
C ILE A 223 5.64 21.04 7.21
N VAL A 224 5.37 19.75 7.04
CA VAL A 224 4.61 19.22 5.92
C VAL A 224 3.18 18.94 6.34
N LEU A 225 2.21 19.56 5.68
CA LEU A 225 0.79 19.27 5.87
C LEU A 225 0.36 18.22 4.86
N VAL A 226 0.06 17.00 5.29
CA VAL A 226 -0.42 15.94 4.39
C VAL A 226 -1.94 15.84 4.50
N SER A 227 -2.66 16.05 3.40
CA SER A 227 -4.13 15.91 3.33
C SER A 227 -4.54 14.70 2.50
N LEU A 228 -4.68 13.55 3.17
CA LEU A 228 -5.10 12.28 2.56
C LEU A 228 -6.32 11.69 3.27
N ILE A 229 -7.16 10.95 2.55
CA ILE A 229 -8.23 10.18 3.21
C ILE A 229 -7.61 9.16 4.17
N SER A 230 -6.57 8.45 3.72
CA SER A 230 -5.80 7.47 4.51
C SER A 230 -6.68 6.57 5.39
N PRO A 231 -7.60 5.78 4.79
CA PRO A 231 -8.74 5.20 5.51
C PRO A 231 -8.38 4.10 6.51
N TYR A 232 -7.28 3.39 6.31
CA TYR A 232 -6.90 2.25 7.16
C TYR A 232 -5.88 2.67 8.22
N ARG A 233 -6.08 2.23 9.47
CA ARG A 233 -5.16 2.50 10.57
C ARG A 233 -3.78 1.90 10.33
N SER A 234 -3.72 0.70 9.74
CA SER A 234 -2.45 0.03 9.41
C SER A 234 -1.53 0.90 8.55
N GLU A 235 -2.10 1.58 7.54
CA GLU A 235 -1.32 2.39 6.61
C GLU A 235 -0.90 3.72 7.22
N ARG A 236 -1.74 4.32 8.07
CA ARG A 236 -1.35 5.49 8.86
C ARG A 236 -0.26 5.16 9.88
N LYS A 237 -0.31 3.97 10.49
CA LYS A 237 0.75 3.47 11.36
C LYS A 237 2.07 3.32 10.58
N LYS A 238 2.07 2.68 9.41
CA LYS A 238 3.28 2.57 8.58
C LYS A 238 3.86 3.93 8.21
N ALA A 239 3.01 4.90 7.84
CA ALA A 239 3.46 6.26 7.56
C ALA A 239 4.07 6.95 8.79
N ARG A 240 3.49 6.74 9.98
CA ARG A 240 4.04 7.22 11.25
C ARG A 240 5.38 6.56 11.59
N ASP A 241 5.51 5.26 11.37
CA ASP A 241 6.71 4.47 11.70
C ASP A 241 7.95 4.94 10.91
N ILE A 242 7.80 5.69 9.80
CA ILE A 242 8.92 6.28 9.06
C ILE A 242 9.68 7.32 9.92
N ARG A 243 8.95 8.18 10.66
CA ARG A 243 9.50 9.25 11.52
C ARG A 243 8.59 9.52 12.73
N PRO A 244 8.46 8.58 13.67
CA PRO A 244 7.46 8.64 14.74
C PRO A 244 7.59 9.88 15.64
N GLU A 245 8.80 10.37 15.85
CA GLU A 245 9.14 11.49 16.74
C GLU A 245 8.61 12.84 16.26
N ILE A 246 8.52 13.06 14.93
CA ILE A 246 8.04 14.31 14.32
C ILE A 246 6.70 14.16 13.59
N PHE A 247 6.08 12.97 13.65
CA PHE A 247 4.78 12.72 13.05
C PHE A 247 3.64 13.08 14.02
N ARG A 248 2.65 13.85 13.54
CA ARG A 248 1.44 14.22 14.27
C ARG A 248 0.20 13.93 13.43
N GLU A 249 -0.62 13.00 13.90
CA GLU A 249 -1.87 12.62 13.24
C GLU A 249 -3.02 13.51 13.70
N ILE A 250 -3.68 14.14 12.74
CA ILE A 250 -4.81 15.05 12.96
C ILE A 250 -6.06 14.41 12.38
N TYR A 251 -7.02 14.09 13.24
CA TYR A 251 -8.31 13.58 12.78
C TYR A 251 -9.26 14.72 12.44
N ILE A 252 -9.58 14.86 11.17
CA ILE A 252 -10.62 15.76 10.68
C ILE A 252 -11.95 15.02 10.71
N GLU A 253 -12.65 15.17 11.81
CA GLU A 253 -13.89 14.47 12.12
C GLU A 253 -15.08 15.17 11.44
N ALA A 254 -15.86 14.38 10.70
CA ALA A 254 -17.17 14.73 10.17
C ALA A 254 -17.93 13.44 9.90
N SER A 255 -19.25 13.43 10.14
CA SER A 255 -20.08 12.27 9.81
C SER A 255 -20.18 12.07 8.30
N LEU A 256 -20.49 10.85 7.88
CA LEU A 256 -20.74 10.53 6.48
C LEU A 256 -21.85 11.41 5.89
N GLU A 257 -22.91 11.63 6.66
CA GLU A 257 -24.05 12.48 6.28
C GLU A 257 -23.63 13.92 6.02
N VAL A 258 -22.81 14.51 6.90
CA VAL A 258 -22.30 15.88 6.71
C VAL A 258 -21.40 15.94 5.49
N CYS A 259 -20.51 14.96 5.31
CA CYS A 259 -19.64 14.88 4.14
C CYS A 259 -20.44 14.74 2.84
N SER A 260 -21.47 13.89 2.84
CA SER A 260 -22.35 13.65 1.71
C SER A 260 -23.26 14.84 1.40
N LYS A 261 -23.65 15.64 2.39
CA LYS A 261 -24.39 16.90 2.16
C LYS A 261 -23.50 17.97 1.52
N ARG A 262 -22.20 18.00 1.88
CA ARG A 262 -21.24 18.94 1.31
C ARG A 262 -20.92 18.63 -0.15
N ASP A 263 -20.84 17.34 -0.50
CA ASP A 263 -20.47 16.74 -1.80
C ASP A 263 -19.85 17.69 -2.85
N VAL A 264 -18.77 18.38 -2.45
CA VAL A 264 -18.20 19.50 -3.21
C VAL A 264 -17.76 19.10 -4.62
N LYS A 265 -17.50 17.80 -4.82
CA LYS A 265 -16.99 17.22 -6.07
C LYS A 265 -18.02 16.31 -6.76
N GLY A 266 -19.24 16.19 -6.23
CA GLY A 266 -20.26 15.27 -6.76
C GLY A 266 -19.89 13.78 -6.64
N LEU A 267 -18.92 13.43 -5.79
CA LEU A 267 -18.38 12.08 -5.67
C LEU A 267 -19.29 11.17 -4.85
N TYR A 268 -19.96 11.71 -3.82
CA TYR A 268 -20.92 10.95 -3.03
C TYR A 268 -22.13 10.55 -3.88
N ALA A 269 -22.68 11.48 -4.67
CA ALA A 269 -23.78 11.19 -5.57
C ALA A 269 -23.43 10.09 -6.59
N LYS A 270 -22.24 10.15 -7.20
CA LYS A 270 -21.75 9.11 -8.14
C LYS A 270 -21.51 7.77 -7.47
N ALA A 271 -20.97 7.76 -6.25
CA ALA A 271 -20.74 6.55 -5.48
C ALA A 271 -22.06 5.86 -5.09
N MET A 272 -23.08 6.63 -4.68
CA MET A 272 -24.41 6.09 -4.36
C MET A 272 -25.11 5.48 -5.59
N LYS A 273 -24.84 6.00 -6.80
CA LYS A 273 -25.31 5.41 -8.07
C LYS A 273 -24.49 4.19 -8.53
N GLY A 274 -23.44 3.82 -7.80
CA GLY A 274 -22.55 2.70 -8.17
C GLY A 274 -21.54 3.03 -9.28
N GLU A 275 -21.45 4.28 -9.72
CA GLU A 275 -20.52 4.72 -10.77
C GLU A 275 -19.06 4.74 -10.28
N ILE A 276 -18.86 4.94 -8.97
CA ILE A 276 -17.54 4.89 -8.31
C ILE A 276 -17.47 3.69 -7.38
N LYS A 277 -16.66 2.71 -7.75
CA LYS A 277 -16.39 1.52 -6.93
C LYS A 277 -15.43 1.87 -5.79
N ASN A 278 -15.52 1.12 -4.68
CA ASN A 278 -14.63 1.22 -3.52
C ASN A 278 -14.57 2.61 -2.86
N PHE A 279 -15.65 3.40 -2.91
CA PHE A 279 -15.66 4.74 -2.34
C PHE A 279 -15.65 4.71 -0.81
N THR A 280 -14.69 5.40 -0.19
CA THR A 280 -14.51 5.41 1.27
C THR A 280 -15.73 5.98 1.98
N GLY A 281 -16.25 5.23 2.95
CA GLY A 281 -17.44 5.54 3.72
C GLY A 281 -18.76 5.06 3.11
N ILE A 282 -18.76 4.57 1.86
CA ILE A 282 -19.95 3.95 1.21
C ILE A 282 -19.68 2.47 0.92
N SER A 283 -18.75 2.18 0.00
CA SER A 283 -18.43 0.81 -0.46
C SER A 283 -17.05 0.34 -0.01
N SER A 284 -16.32 1.14 0.77
CA SER A 284 -15.04 0.81 1.41
C SER A 284 -14.99 1.46 2.79
N PRO A 285 -14.43 0.81 3.83
CA PRO A 285 -14.47 1.35 5.18
C PRO A 285 -13.55 2.57 5.37
N TYR A 286 -13.85 3.35 6.40
CA TYR A 286 -12.93 4.32 6.99
C TYR A 286 -12.79 3.95 8.45
N GLU A 287 -11.55 3.78 8.91
CA GLU A 287 -11.21 3.47 10.29
C GLU A 287 -10.74 4.75 10.98
N PRO A 288 -11.56 5.36 11.86
CA PRO A 288 -11.14 6.52 12.63
C PRO A 288 -9.88 6.20 13.45
N PRO A 289 -8.95 7.15 13.62
CA PRO A 289 -7.81 6.96 14.50
C PRO A 289 -8.27 6.87 15.95
N GLU A 290 -7.69 5.94 16.71
CA GLU A 290 -8.02 5.74 18.13
C GLU A 290 -7.31 6.77 19.03
N MET A 291 -6.06 7.11 18.70
CA MET A 291 -5.24 8.05 19.46
C MET A 291 -4.59 9.12 18.56
N PRO A 292 -5.39 9.95 17.87
CA PRO A 292 -4.84 11.07 17.10
C PRO A 292 -4.25 12.12 18.05
N ASN A 293 -3.23 12.84 17.57
CA ASN A 293 -2.60 13.93 18.33
C ASN A 293 -3.52 15.15 18.47
N LEU A 294 -4.48 15.33 17.53
CA LEU A 294 -5.52 16.35 17.59
C LEU A 294 -6.78 15.85 16.87
N VAL A 295 -7.95 16.17 17.42
CA VAL A 295 -9.25 15.98 16.74
C VAL A 295 -9.85 17.35 16.41
N ILE A 296 -10.31 17.52 15.18
CA ILE A 296 -11.03 18.71 14.73
C ILE A 296 -12.38 18.27 14.16
N ASN A 297 -13.43 18.49 14.94
CA ASN A 297 -14.80 18.24 14.51
C ASN A 297 -15.31 19.40 13.65
N THR A 298 -15.32 19.20 12.33
CA THR A 298 -15.72 20.22 11.35
C THR A 298 -17.23 20.36 11.20
N SER A 299 -18.02 19.52 11.88
CA SER A 299 -19.47 19.71 11.99
C SER A 299 -19.83 20.71 13.09
N LYS A 300 -18.93 20.92 14.06
CA LYS A 300 -19.13 21.80 15.23
C LYS A 300 -18.27 23.06 15.21
N CYS A 301 -17.23 23.09 14.37
CA CYS A 301 -16.33 24.24 14.23
C CYS A 301 -16.50 24.88 12.87
N SER A 302 -16.46 26.21 12.83
CA SER A 302 -16.24 26.96 11.59
C SER A 302 -14.85 26.62 10.99
N ILE A 303 -14.66 26.98 9.71
CA ILE A 303 -13.35 26.84 9.05
C ILE A 303 -12.30 27.64 9.81
N GLU A 304 -12.61 28.87 10.20
CA GLU A 304 -11.71 29.77 10.92
C GLU A 304 -11.26 29.21 12.27
N GLU A 305 -12.19 28.66 13.05
CA GLU A 305 -11.87 28.01 14.33
C GLU A 305 -11.03 26.74 14.12
N SER A 306 -11.36 25.94 13.10
CA SER A 306 -10.61 24.73 12.75
C SER A 306 -9.17 25.06 12.36
N VAL A 307 -8.99 26.10 11.55
CA VAL A 307 -7.69 26.63 11.13
C VAL A 307 -6.90 27.13 12.35
N LYS A 308 -7.50 27.97 13.20
CA LYS A 308 -6.86 28.47 14.43
C LYS A 308 -6.44 27.33 15.38
N LYS A 309 -7.27 26.31 15.54
CA LYS A 309 -6.95 25.13 16.36
C LYS A 309 -5.73 24.39 15.83
N LEU A 310 -5.69 24.11 14.52
CA LEU A 310 -4.57 23.40 13.92
C LEU A 310 -3.29 24.26 13.94
N GLU A 311 -3.39 25.54 13.58
CA GLU A 311 -2.27 26.49 13.64
C GLU A 311 -1.66 26.56 15.04
N LYS A 312 -2.48 26.74 16.07
CA LYS A 312 -2.02 26.78 17.47
C LYS A 312 -1.34 25.48 17.88
N PHE A 313 -1.88 24.34 17.47
CA PHE A 313 -1.28 23.03 17.73
C PHE A 313 0.11 22.91 17.06
N ILE A 314 0.23 23.27 15.79
CA ILE A 314 1.50 23.19 15.05
C ILE A 314 2.56 24.09 15.67
N LEU A 315 2.22 25.34 15.98
CA LEU A 315 3.16 26.27 16.61
C LEU A 315 3.63 25.74 17.98
N LYS A 316 2.71 25.19 18.79
CA LYS A 316 3.09 24.58 20.07
C LYS A 316 4.03 23.38 19.90
N GLU A 317 3.78 22.52 18.91
CA GLU A 317 4.53 21.28 18.73
C GLU A 317 5.90 21.48 18.10
N PHE A 318 6.06 22.46 17.21
CA PHE A 318 7.23 22.56 16.34
C PHE A 318 8.02 23.88 16.47
N SER A 319 7.46 24.93 17.07
CA SER A 319 8.25 26.13 17.38
C SER A 319 9.22 25.89 18.53
N PHE A 320 10.24 26.74 18.62
CA PHE A 320 11.11 26.87 19.79
C PHE A 320 10.48 27.79 20.84
#